data_AF-A0A952D3Q1-F1
#
_entry.id   AF-A0A952D3Q1-F1
#
_cell.length_a   1.000
_cell.length_b   1.000
_cell.length_c   1.000
_cell.angle_alpha   90.00
_cell.angle_beta   90.00
_cell.angle_gamma   90.00
#
_symmetry.space_group_name_H-M   'P 1'
#
loop_
_entity.id
_entity.type
_entity.pdbx_description
1 polymer ?
#
loop_
_entity_poly.entity_id
_entity_poly.type
_entity_poly.pdbx_seq_one_letter_code
_entity_poly.pdbx_strand_id
1 'polypeptide(L)'
;TQVEGAGRGEAVDNRPWHEQLWARAVFVLVGLAVLGFVGRVLWFKYGVKLLPAPKPREEIRRLYRGFVRSIRDATDVPKRLSQTPSEYLEVVRPKLGERFASAQDLNRDLERALFGRDEPTPEAVAQWRETLRRWSKGRS
;
A
#
# COMPACT_ATOMS: atom_id res chain seq x y z
N THR A 1 36.97 -42.79 50.25
CA THR A 1 35.87 -42.35 49.36
C THR A 1 35.88 -40.84 49.33
N GLN A 2 36.60 -40.26 48.37
CA GLN A 2 36.70 -38.82 48.18
C GLN A 2 35.74 -38.47 47.03
N VAL A 3 34.66 -37.77 47.32
CA VAL A 3 33.71 -37.31 46.30
C VAL A 3 34.27 -36.00 45.75
N GLU A 4 34.63 -35.97 44.47
CA GLU A 4 34.89 -34.74 43.72
C GLU A 4 33.64 -33.87 43.76
N GLY A 5 33.66 -32.88 44.64
CA GLY A 5 32.71 -31.80 44.64
C GLY A 5 32.91 -31.00 43.36
N ALA A 6 31.92 -31.08 42.46
CA ALA A 6 31.83 -30.27 41.26
C ALA A 6 32.25 -28.82 41.54
N GLY A 7 33.20 -28.31 40.75
CA GLY A 7 33.65 -26.93 40.79
C GLY A 7 32.50 -25.95 40.54
N ARG A 8 31.76 -25.60 41.59
CA ARG A 8 30.86 -24.44 41.62
C ARG A 8 31.68 -23.25 42.11
N GLY A 9 32.53 -22.75 41.23
CA GLY A 9 33.40 -21.62 41.54
C GLY A 9 33.92 -20.84 40.32
N GLU A 10 33.52 -21.21 39.10
CA GLU A 10 33.87 -20.40 37.93
C GLU A 10 32.96 -19.16 37.87
N ALA A 11 33.49 -18.08 38.45
CA ALA A 11 33.21 -16.68 38.17
C ALA A 11 31.75 -16.36 37.79
N VAL A 12 30.88 -16.21 38.79
CA VAL A 12 29.68 -15.39 38.60
C VAL A 12 30.19 -13.96 38.39
N ASP A 13 30.22 -13.53 37.13
CA ASP A 13 30.57 -12.16 36.76
C ASP A 13 29.56 -11.22 37.44
N ASN A 14 29.97 -10.62 38.56
CA ASN A 14 29.12 -9.81 39.43
C ASN A 14 28.86 -8.41 38.85
N ARG A 15 29.16 -8.23 37.56
CA ARG A 15 28.88 -7.01 36.82
C ARG A 15 27.38 -6.86 36.61
N PRO A 16 26.83 -5.64 36.77
CA PRO A 16 25.45 -5.36 36.46
C PRO A 16 25.07 -5.87 35.06
N TRP A 17 23.88 -6.45 34.91
CA TRP A 17 23.46 -7.09 33.65
C TRP A 17 23.59 -6.19 32.41
N HIS A 18 23.46 -4.87 32.58
CA HIS A 18 23.59 -3.87 31.51
C HIS A 18 25.04 -3.58 31.09
N GLU A 19 26.03 -3.97 31.90
CA GLU A 19 27.46 -3.88 31.57
C GLU A 19 27.97 -5.11 30.81
N GLN A 20 27.19 -6.20 30.78
CA GLN A 20 27.53 -7.40 30.05
C GLN A 20 27.56 -7.12 28.54
N LEU A 21 28.48 -7.77 27.82
CA LEU A 21 28.71 -7.52 26.39
C LEU A 21 27.46 -7.76 25.53
N TRP A 22 26.64 -8.75 25.88
CA TRP A 22 25.38 -9.02 25.17
C TRP A 22 24.36 -7.89 25.37
N ALA A 23 24.30 -7.27 26.56
CA ALA A 23 23.36 -6.19 26.82
C ALA A 23 23.74 -4.93 26.01
N ARG A 24 25.03 -4.63 25.90
CA ARG A 24 25.54 -3.57 25.00
C ARG A 24 25.16 -3.83 23.55
N ALA A 25 25.29 -5.07 23.06
CA ALA A 25 24.87 -5.44 21.71
C ALA A 25 23.36 -5.23 21.49
N VAL A 26 22.53 -5.61 22.47
CA VAL A 26 21.08 -5.36 22.44
C VAL A 26 20.78 -3.87 22.39
N PHE A 27 21.42 -3.04 23.22
CA PHE A 27 21.21 -1.58 23.19
C PHE A 27 21.61 -0.96 21.86
N VAL A 28 22.70 -1.41 21.24
CA VAL A 28 23.11 -0.95 19.90
C VAL A 28 22.07 -1.34 18.85
N LEU A 29 21.58 -2.58 18.87
CA LEU A 29 20.55 -3.04 17.93
C LEU A 29 19.24 -2.26 18.10
N VAL A 30 18.81 -2.03 19.35
CA VAL A 30 17.63 -1.21 19.66
C VAL A 30 17.84 0.23 19.21
N GLY A 31 19.01 0.82 19.47
CA GLY A 31 19.36 2.17 19.02
C GLY A 31 19.30 2.31 17.49
N LEU A 32 19.86 1.33 16.76
CA LEU A 32 19.80 1.29 15.30
C LEU A 32 18.36 1.11 14.79
N ALA A 33 17.56 0.26 15.45
CA ALA A 33 16.16 0.06 15.10
C ALA A 33 15.34 1.35 15.31
N VAL A 34 15.56 2.07 16.41
CA VAL A 34 14.91 3.35 16.69
C VAL A 34 15.35 4.41 15.68
N LEU A 35 16.64 4.52 15.38
CA LEU A 35 17.16 5.44 14.35
C LEU A 35 16.54 5.14 12.97
N GLY A 36 16.48 3.88 12.58
CA GLY A 36 15.84 3.45 11.34
C GLY A 36 14.34 3.77 11.31
N PHE A 37 13.64 3.55 12.43
CA PHE A 37 12.22 3.87 12.56
C PHE A 37 11.96 5.37 12.47
N VAL A 38 12.72 6.19 13.19
CA VAL A 38 12.63 7.66 13.15
C VAL A 38 12.95 8.17 11.75
N GLY A 39 14.02 7.68 11.13
CA GLY A 39 14.37 8.02 9.75
C GLY A 39 13.25 7.69 8.76
N ARG A 40 12.62 6.51 8.90
CA ARG A 40 11.45 6.12 8.10
C ARG A 40 10.28 7.09 8.30
N VAL A 41 9.92 7.41 9.54
CA VAL A 41 8.81 8.34 9.84
C VAL A 41 9.08 9.72 9.24
N LEU A 42 10.30 10.24 9.40
CA LEU A 42 10.71 11.52 8.84
C LEU A 42 10.71 11.50 7.30
N TRP A 43 11.16 10.41 6.67
CA TRP A 43 11.10 10.23 5.23
C TRP A 43 9.65 10.26 4.71
N PHE A 44 8.72 9.56 5.38
CA PHE A 44 7.32 9.58 4.98
C PHE A 44 6.67 10.96 5.18
N LYS A 45 7.04 11.70 6.23
CA LYS A 45 6.45 13.01 6.53
C LYS A 45 7.01 14.14 5.66
N TYR A 46 8.31 14.11 5.36
CA TYR A 46 9.03 15.20 4.70
C TYR A 46 9.63 14.80 3.34
N GLY A 47 10.20 13.59 3.23
CA GLY A 47 10.85 13.11 2.01
C GLY A 47 9.88 12.83 0.85
N VAL A 48 8.66 12.40 1.14
CA VAL A 48 7.64 12.12 0.11
C VAL A 48 7.25 13.40 -0.65
N LYS A 49 7.38 14.58 -0.05
CA LYS A 49 7.11 15.87 -0.70
C LYS A 49 8.20 16.30 -1.70
N LEU A 50 9.39 15.70 -1.60
CA LEU A 50 10.53 15.97 -2.48
C LEU A 50 10.56 15.03 -3.69
N LEU A 51 9.71 13.99 -3.71
CA LEU A 51 9.58 13.13 -4.87
C LEU A 51 8.91 13.93 -6.01
N PRO A 52 9.38 13.76 -7.26
CA PRO A 52 8.68 14.33 -8.40
C PRO A 52 7.23 13.86 -8.39
N ALA A 53 6.30 14.77 -8.72
CA ALA A 53 4.90 14.42 -8.82
C ALA A 53 4.76 13.18 -9.72
N PRO A 54 3.94 12.18 -9.32
CA PRO A 54 3.76 10.98 -10.12
C PRO A 54 3.32 11.39 -11.53
N LYS A 55 3.92 10.76 -12.54
CA LYS A 55 3.56 11.05 -13.93
C LYS A 55 2.04 10.83 -14.10
N PRO A 56 1.31 11.72 -14.78
CA PRO A 56 -0.14 11.60 -14.95
C PRO A 56 -0.59 10.21 -15.43
N ARG A 57 0.15 9.62 -16.37
CA ARG A 57 -0.08 8.25 -16.86
C ARG A 57 0.04 7.17 -15.79
N GLU A 58 0.97 7.28 -14.85
CA GLU A 58 1.13 6.31 -13.77
C GLU A 58 0.01 6.41 -12.75
N GLU A 59 -0.44 7.63 -12.48
CA GLU A 59 -1.58 7.86 -11.60
C GLU A 59 -2.87 7.29 -12.19
N ILE A 60 -3.07 7.39 -13.50
CA ILE A 60 -4.24 6.79 -14.15
C ILE A 60 -4.22 5.27 -14.08
N ARG A 61 -3.05 4.64 -14.26
CA ARG A 61 -2.94 3.18 -14.04
C ARG A 61 -3.32 2.79 -12.61
N ARG A 62 -3.02 3.65 -11.62
CA ARG A 62 -3.44 3.44 -10.23
C ARG A 62 -4.95 3.63 -10.06
N LEU A 63 -5.53 4.69 -10.61
CA LEU A 63 -6.97 4.95 -10.60
C LEU A 63 -7.75 3.81 -11.25
N TYR A 64 -7.30 3.36 -12.41
CA TYR A 64 -7.90 2.26 -13.15
C TYR A 64 -7.86 0.94 -12.36
N ARG A 65 -6.74 0.59 -11.73
CA ARG A 65 -6.67 -0.57 -10.82
C ARG A 65 -7.62 -0.42 -9.63
N GLY A 66 -7.73 0.79 -9.08
CA GLY A 66 -8.67 1.12 -8.00
C GLY A 66 -10.14 0.94 -8.43
N PHE A 67 -10.47 1.38 -9.64
CA PHE A 67 -11.79 1.23 -10.25
C PHE A 67 -12.16 -0.25 -10.42
N VAL A 68 -11.33 -1.04 -11.09
CA VAL A 68 -11.58 -2.49 -11.25
C VAL A 68 -11.72 -3.19 -9.89
N ARG A 69 -10.87 -2.85 -8.93
CA ARG A 69 -10.97 -3.37 -7.56
C ARG A 69 -12.30 -2.99 -6.91
N SER A 70 -12.74 -1.74 -7.04
CA SER A 70 -14.00 -1.30 -6.47
C SER A 70 -15.20 -2.02 -7.09
N ILE A 71 -15.19 -2.30 -8.40
CA ILE A 71 -16.25 -3.07 -9.05
C ILE A 71 -16.26 -4.50 -8.54
N ARG A 72 -15.10 -5.14 -8.49
CA ARG A 72 -14.96 -6.48 -7.92
C ARG A 72 -15.48 -6.52 -6.50
N ASP A 73 -15.09 -5.57 -5.67
CA ASP A 73 -15.49 -5.54 -4.26
C ASP A 73 -17.00 -5.20 -4.08
N ALA A 74 -17.66 -4.60 -5.09
CA ALA A 74 -19.09 -4.31 -5.08
C ALA A 74 -19.96 -5.45 -5.64
N THR A 75 -19.39 -6.28 -6.52
CA THR A 75 -20.15 -7.29 -7.30
C THR A 75 -19.73 -8.72 -6.99
N ASP A 76 -18.62 -8.89 -6.28
CA ASP A 76 -17.94 -10.16 -6.00
C ASP A 76 -17.60 -10.98 -7.25
N VAL A 77 -17.47 -10.31 -8.40
CA VAL A 77 -17.08 -10.95 -9.66
C VAL A 77 -15.66 -10.56 -10.02
N PRO A 78 -14.69 -11.49 -10.07
CA PRO A 78 -13.35 -11.17 -10.52
C PRO A 78 -13.31 -10.91 -12.04
N LYS A 79 -12.53 -9.91 -12.44
CA LYS A 79 -12.25 -9.64 -13.85
C LYS A 79 -11.30 -10.70 -14.42
N ARG A 80 -11.61 -11.26 -15.59
CA ARG A 80 -10.70 -12.17 -16.31
C ARG A 80 -9.54 -11.39 -16.95
N LEU A 81 -8.38 -12.04 -17.10
CA LEU A 81 -7.19 -11.42 -17.69
C LEU A 81 -7.40 -11.03 -19.16
N SER A 82 -8.06 -11.90 -19.93
CA SER A 82 -8.36 -11.68 -21.36
C SER A 82 -9.46 -10.66 -21.62
N GLN A 83 -10.22 -10.29 -20.59
CA GLN A 83 -11.43 -9.49 -20.74
C GLN A 83 -11.07 -8.00 -20.83
N THR A 84 -11.68 -7.29 -21.76
CA THR A 84 -11.55 -5.83 -21.80
C THR A 84 -12.32 -5.20 -20.62
N PRO A 85 -12.04 -3.94 -20.26
CA PRO A 85 -12.71 -3.29 -19.13
C PRO A 85 -14.19 -3.07 -19.43
N SER A 86 -14.50 -2.65 -20.65
CA SER A 86 -15.86 -2.56 -21.17
C SER A 86 -16.60 -3.91 -21.14
N GLU A 87 -15.97 -5.01 -21.56
CA GLU A 87 -16.56 -6.37 -21.42
C GLU A 87 -16.80 -6.75 -19.96
N TYR A 88 -15.90 -6.38 -19.06
CA TYR A 88 -16.06 -6.66 -17.63
C TYR A 88 -17.27 -5.93 -17.05
N LEU A 89 -17.47 -4.66 -17.43
CA LEU A 89 -18.63 -3.89 -17.03
C LEU A 89 -19.95 -4.51 -17.51
N GLU A 90 -20.02 -5.00 -18.74
CA GLU A 90 -21.24 -5.67 -19.24
C GLU A 90 -21.57 -6.93 -18.44
N VAL A 91 -20.55 -7.71 -18.03
CA VAL A 91 -20.76 -8.90 -17.18
C VAL A 91 -21.31 -8.52 -15.80
N VAL A 92 -20.81 -7.43 -15.20
CA VAL A 92 -21.25 -7.01 -13.87
C VAL A 92 -22.46 -6.08 -13.87
N ARG A 93 -22.94 -5.67 -15.04
CA ARG A 93 -24.07 -4.74 -15.23
C ARG A 93 -25.31 -5.10 -14.40
N PRO A 94 -25.78 -6.37 -14.37
CA PRO A 94 -26.96 -6.71 -13.57
C PRO A 94 -26.75 -6.49 -12.07
N LYS A 95 -25.51 -6.67 -11.58
CA LYS A 95 -25.15 -6.48 -10.17
C LYS A 95 -24.91 -5.02 -9.81
N LEU A 96 -24.54 -4.19 -10.78
CA LEU A 96 -24.32 -2.76 -10.58
C LEU A 96 -25.62 -1.94 -10.58
N GLY A 97 -26.67 -2.41 -11.25
CA GLY A 97 -27.97 -1.73 -11.31
C GLY A 97 -27.82 -0.27 -11.77
N GLU A 98 -28.39 0.66 -11.02
CA GLU A 98 -28.35 2.11 -11.30
C GLU A 98 -26.93 2.69 -11.33
N ARG A 99 -25.97 2.04 -10.66
CA ARG A 99 -24.58 2.49 -10.63
C ARG A 99 -23.83 2.20 -11.92
N PHE A 100 -24.40 1.39 -12.82
CA PHE A 100 -23.77 1.00 -14.07
C PHE A 100 -23.43 2.20 -14.96
N ALA A 101 -24.36 3.15 -15.15
CA ALA A 101 -24.15 4.32 -15.99
C ALA A 101 -22.92 5.13 -15.51
N SER A 102 -22.85 5.41 -14.21
CA SER A 102 -21.71 6.12 -13.61
C SER A 102 -20.38 5.37 -13.75
N ALA A 103 -20.42 4.03 -13.70
CA ALA A 103 -19.24 3.20 -13.87
C ALA A 103 -18.79 3.16 -15.34
N GLN A 104 -19.74 3.13 -16.27
CA GLN A 104 -19.47 3.16 -17.71
C GLN A 104 -18.83 4.48 -18.14
N ASP A 105 -19.35 5.61 -17.65
CA ASP A 105 -18.75 6.94 -17.92
C ASP A 105 -17.32 7.02 -17.39
N LEU A 106 -17.09 6.62 -16.13
CA LEU A 106 -15.75 6.61 -15.54
C LEU A 106 -14.80 5.65 -16.29
N ASN A 107 -15.28 4.49 -16.74
CA ASN A 107 -14.47 3.55 -17.52
C ASN A 107 -14.06 4.15 -18.86
N ARG A 108 -15.00 4.80 -19.57
CA ARG A 108 -14.70 5.47 -20.85
C ARG A 108 -13.63 6.54 -20.68
N ASP A 109 -13.74 7.35 -19.64
CA ASP A 109 -12.76 8.42 -19.39
C ASP A 109 -11.38 7.86 -19.05
N LEU A 110 -11.32 6.83 -18.21
CA LEU A 110 -10.06 6.16 -17.85
C LEU A 110 -9.43 5.40 -19.02
N GLU A 111 -10.23 4.72 -19.85
CA GLU A 111 -9.74 4.04 -21.07
C GLU A 111 -9.19 5.04 -22.07
N ARG A 112 -9.91 6.15 -22.33
CA ARG A 112 -9.43 7.24 -23.18
C ARG A 112 -8.11 7.80 -22.65
N ALA A 113 -7.97 7.97 -21.35
CA ALA A 113 -6.75 8.51 -20.75
C ALA A 113 -5.57 7.50 -20.74
N LEU A 114 -5.86 6.20 -20.69
CA LEU A 114 -4.84 5.14 -20.72
C LEU A 114 -4.29 4.88 -22.12
N PHE A 115 -5.19 4.78 -23.09
CA PHE A 115 -4.89 4.37 -24.47
C PHE A 115 -4.86 5.53 -25.46
N GLY A 116 -5.30 6.72 -25.04
CA GLY A 116 -5.23 7.94 -25.84
C GLY A 116 -3.81 8.42 -26.09
N ARG A 117 -3.66 9.17 -27.19
CA ARG A 117 -2.42 9.88 -27.53
C ARG A 117 -2.15 11.04 -26.59
N ASP A 118 -3.19 11.73 -26.15
CA ASP A 118 -3.06 12.95 -25.35
C ASP A 118 -2.64 12.65 -23.91
N GLU A 119 -1.74 13.48 -23.37
CA GLU A 119 -1.38 13.44 -21.96
C GLU A 119 -2.56 14.03 -21.15
N PRO A 120 -3.11 13.28 -20.19
CA PRO A 120 -4.23 13.73 -19.39
C PRO A 120 -3.79 14.84 -18.42
N THR A 121 -4.64 15.86 -18.27
CA THR A 121 -4.33 17.01 -17.43
C THR A 121 -4.44 16.66 -15.93
N PRO A 122 -3.67 17.33 -15.05
CA PRO A 122 -3.76 17.12 -13.61
C PRO A 122 -5.17 17.32 -13.04
N GLU A 123 -5.95 18.26 -13.60
CA GLU A 123 -7.33 18.55 -13.18
C GLU A 123 -8.26 17.38 -13.49
N ALA A 124 -8.13 16.78 -14.68
CA ALA A 124 -8.92 15.61 -15.06
C ALA A 124 -8.61 14.41 -14.15
N VAL A 125 -7.33 14.19 -13.84
CA VAL A 125 -6.91 13.14 -12.90
C VAL A 125 -7.49 13.37 -11.50
N ALA A 126 -7.51 14.62 -11.02
CA ALA A 126 -8.13 14.95 -9.74
C ALA A 126 -9.65 14.72 -9.74
N GLN A 127 -10.35 15.06 -10.83
CA GLN A 127 -11.78 14.79 -10.99
C GLN A 127 -12.09 13.28 -10.98
N TRP A 128 -11.35 12.48 -11.76
CA TRP A 128 -11.53 11.03 -11.78
C TRP A 128 -11.24 10.38 -10.43
N ARG A 129 -10.24 10.90 -9.69
CA ARG A 129 -9.94 10.46 -8.32
C ARG A 129 -11.13 10.68 -7.39
N GLU A 130 -11.76 11.84 -7.46
CA GLU A 130 -12.93 12.16 -6.62
C GLU A 130 -14.16 11.34 -7.03
N THR A 131 -14.39 11.13 -8.33
CA THR A 131 -15.47 10.28 -8.83
C THR A 131 -15.30 8.83 -8.37
N LEU A 132 -14.09 8.27 -8.46
CA LEU A 132 -13.79 6.93 -7.94
C LEU A 132 -13.98 6.84 -6.41
N ARG A 133 -13.60 7.89 -5.68
CA ARG A 133 -13.80 7.95 -4.22
C ARG A 133 -15.30 7.96 -3.87
N ARG A 134 -16.11 8.77 -4.54
CA ARG A 134 -17.58 8.79 -4.34
C ARG A 134 -18.19 7.43 -4.68
N TRP A 135 -17.77 6.84 -5.79
CA TRP A 135 -18.24 5.53 -6.22
C TRP A 135 -17.88 4.45 -5.21
N SER A 136 -16.64 4.41 -4.71
CA SER A 136 -16.23 3.40 -3.72
C SER A 136 -16.95 3.55 -2.37
N LYS A 137 -17.34 4.77 -1.98
CA LYS A 137 -18.07 5.08 -0.74
C LYS A 137 -19.57 4.85 -0.79
N GLY A 138 -20.22 4.94 -1.96
CA GLY A 138 -21.67 4.70 -2.12
C GLY A 138 -22.12 3.25 -1.90
N ARG A 139 -21.37 2.49 -1.09
CA ARG A 139 -21.63 1.11 -0.67
C ARG A 139 -22.22 1.04 0.75
N SER A 140 -22.30 2.17 1.46
CA SER A 140 -22.86 2.29 2.82
C SER A 140 -24.33 2.68 2.77
#